data_AF-A0AAV0RZM0-F1
#
_entry.id   AF-A0AAV0RZM0-F1
#
_cell.length_a   1.000
_cell.length_b   1.000
_cell.length_c   1.000
_cell.angle_alpha   90.00
_cell.angle_beta   90.00
_cell.angle_gamma   90.00
#
_symmetry.space_group_name_H-M   'P 1'
#
loop_
_entity.id
_entity.type
_entity.pdbx_description
1 polymer ?
#
loop_
_entity_poly.entity_id
_entity_poly.type
_entity_poly.pdbx_seq_one_letter_code
_entity_poly.pdbx_strand_id
1 'polypeptide(L)' 'MCYTLNILQEVAENYCVYRNEVHHSAAERTQVLQDVAADPTLPRTKDVQCAECKHHEAVFFQVSFRS' A
#
# COMPACT_ATOMS: atom_id res chain seq x y z
N MET A 1 -26.67 -16.33 -5.85
CA MET A 1 -28.02 -16.84 -6.21
C MET A 1 -27.85 -18.15 -6.95
N CYS A 2 -28.09 -19.28 -6.28
CA CYS A 2 -28.02 -20.61 -6.89
C CYS A 2 -29.43 -20.97 -7.37
N TYR A 3 -29.64 -21.17 -8.67
CA TYR A 3 -30.98 -21.28 -9.28
C TYR A 3 -31.52 -22.72 -9.36
N THR A 4 -30.87 -23.70 -8.73
CA THR A 4 -31.32 -25.10 -8.79
C THR A 4 -31.08 -25.84 -7.48
N LEU A 5 -32.21 -26.19 -6.83
CA LEU A 5 -32.42 -27.16 -5.74
C LEU A 5 -31.60 -27.04 -4.43
N ASN A 6 -32.37 -26.95 -3.33
CA ASN A 6 -31.97 -27.06 -1.92
C ASN A 6 -31.12 -25.91 -1.35
N ILE A 7 -31.83 -24.97 -0.71
CA ILE A 7 -31.29 -23.74 -0.14
C ILE A 7 -30.73 -24.03 1.27
N LEU A 8 -29.42 -24.23 1.37
CA LEU A 8 -28.68 -23.77 2.54
C LEU A 8 -28.29 -22.32 2.22
N GLN A 9 -29.04 -21.36 2.75
CA GLN A 9 -28.66 -19.95 2.67
C GLN A 9 -27.62 -19.70 3.75
N GLU A 10 -26.34 -19.68 3.35
CA GLU A 10 -25.25 -19.28 4.23
C GLU A 10 -25.35 -17.77 4.53
N VAL A 11 -25.09 -17.39 5.79
CA VAL A 11 -25.03 -15.99 6.18
C VAL A 11 -23.72 -15.44 5.62
N ALA A 12 -23.83 -14.51 4.66
CA ALA A 12 -22.66 -13.85 4.11
C ALA A 12 -22.01 -12.96 5.19
N GLU A 13 -20.72 -13.13 5.43
CA GLU A 13 -19.92 -12.28 6.32
C GLU A 13 -19.80 -10.85 5.78
N ASN A 14 -19.99 -10.66 4.47
CA ASN A 14 -19.99 -9.37 3.79
C ASN A 14 -21.16 -9.29 2.79
N TYR A 15 -21.96 -8.22 2.88
CA TYR A 15 -23.10 -7.97 1.99
C TYR A 15 -22.73 -7.29 0.66
N CYS A 16 -21.46 -6.96 0.44
CA CYS A 16 -21.01 -6.36 -0.81
C CYS A 16 -21.07 -7.38 -1.95
N VAL A 17 -22.08 -7.23 -2.83
CA VAL A 17 -22.29 -8.12 -3.99
C VAL A 17 -21.43 -7.72 -5.19
N TYR A 18 -21.13 -6.43 -5.33
CA TYR A 18 -20.26 -5.91 -6.38
C TYR A 18 -19.57 -4.62 -5.91
N ARG A 19 -18.27 -4.53 -6.16
CA ARG A 19 -17.46 -3.33 -5.98
C ARG A 19 -16.61 -3.12 -7.22
N ASN A 20 -16.75 -1.97 -7.85
CA ASN A 20 -15.80 -1.52 -8.86
C ASN A 20 -14.70 -0.73 -8.16
N GLU A 21 -13.50 -1.30 -8.06
CA GLU A 21 -12.36 -0.65 -7.43
C GLU A 21 -11.55 0.10 -8.50
N VAL A 22 -11.64 1.42 -8.49
CA VAL A 22 -10.73 2.27 -9.25
C VAL A 22 -9.44 2.36 -8.45
N HIS A 23 -8.35 1.77 -8.94
CA HIS A 23 -7.05 1.85 -8.30
C HIS A 23 -6.56 3.31 -8.25
N HIS A 24 -6.66 3.95 -7.08
CA HIS A 24 -5.97 5.21 -6.81
C HIS A 24 -4.54 4.88 -6.36
N SER A 25 -3.62 4.91 -7.32
CA SER A 25 -2.25 4.38 -7.24
C SER A 25 -1.32 4.98 -6.18
N ALA A 26 -1.70 6.07 -5.51
CA ALA A 26 -0.78 6.81 -4.65
C ALA A 26 -0.74 6.35 -3.18
N ALA A 27 -1.83 5.82 -2.62
CA ALA A 27 -1.93 5.53 -1.18
C ALA A 27 -1.84 4.03 -0.82
N GLU A 28 -2.21 3.13 -1.74
CA GLU A 28 -2.31 1.68 -1.44
C GLU A 28 -1.00 0.90 -1.64
N ARG A 29 0.05 1.53 -2.18
CA ARG A 29 1.31 0.85 -2.47
C ARG A 29 2.51 1.72 -2.14
N THR A 30 2.67 2.09 -0.87
CA THR A 30 4.01 2.35 -0.34
C THR A 30 4.74 1.02 -0.34
N GLN A 31 5.29 0.62 -1.50
CA GLN A 31 6.28 -0.44 -1.55
C GLN A 31 7.40 -0.01 -0.61
N VAL A 32 7.50 -0.67 0.53
CA VAL A 32 8.65 -0.52 1.43
C VAL A 32 9.83 -1.15 0.72
N LEU A 33 10.46 -0.36 -0.15
CA LEU A 33 11.70 -0.75 -0.82
C LEU A 33 12.79 -0.68 0.25
N GLN A 34 13.03 -1.80 0.94
CA GLN A 34 14.05 -1.91 1.98
C GLN A 34 15.45 -1.51 1.46
N ASP A 35 15.66 -1.58 0.15
CA ASP A 35 16.95 -1.29 -0.50
C ASP A 35 17.21 0.21 -0.75
N VAL A 36 16.21 1.09 -0.60
CA VAL A 36 16.35 2.53 -0.87
C VAL A 36 17.37 3.18 0.07
N ALA A 37 17.43 2.73 1.33
CA ALA A 37 18.38 3.26 2.30
C ALA A 37 19.84 2.90 1.99
N ALA A 38 20.10 1.88 1.17
CA ALA A 38 21.44 1.44 0.78
C ALA A 38 21.93 2.10 -0.52
N ASP A 39 21.03 2.67 -1.32
CA ASP A 39 21.40 3.29 -2.59
C ASP A 39 22.24 4.58 -2.35
N PRO A 40 23.50 4.63 -2.81
CA PRO A 40 24.34 5.81 -2.67
C PRO A 40 24.00 6.93 -3.65
N THR A 41 23.19 6.67 -4.67
CA THR A 41 22.81 7.64 -5.71
C THR A 41 21.62 8.51 -5.29
N LEU A 42 20.89 8.13 -4.24
CA LEU A 42 19.75 8.88 -3.74
C LEU A 42 20.17 10.02 -2.80
N PRO A 43 19.45 11.15 -2.84
CA PRO A 43 19.74 12.29 -1.98
C PRO A 43 19.48 11.96 -0.51
N ARG A 44 20.41 12.39 0.35
CA ARG A 44 20.36 12.23 1.81
C ARG A 44 20.36 13.59 2.50
N THR A 45 19.68 13.66 3.64
CA THR A 45 19.71 14.84 4.52
C THR A 45 19.83 14.41 5.98
N LYS A 46 20.41 15.29 6.80
CA LYS A 46 20.47 15.18 8.26
C LYS A 46 19.52 16.11 9.00
N ASP A 47 18.73 16.89 8.26
CA ASP A 47 17.83 17.90 8.81
C ASP A 47 16.53 17.28 9.37
N VAL A 48 16.30 15.99 9.11
CA VAL A 48 15.12 15.25 9.54
C VAL A 48 15.53 14.12 10.49
N GLN A 49 14.89 14.09 11.65
CA GLN A 49 15.07 13.05 12.65
C GLN A 49 14.02 11.94 12.48
N CYS A 50 14.46 10.69 12.46
CA CYS A 50 13.56 9.54 12.45
C CYS A 50 12.69 9.51 13.72
N ALA A 51 11.37 9.34 13.56
CA ALA A 51 10.42 9.30 14.67
C ALA A 51 10.67 8.12 15.63
N GLU A 52 11.07 6.97 15.09
CA GLU A 52 11.28 5.71 15.83
C GLU A 52 12.67 5.64 16.49
N CYS A 53 13.75 5.75 15.71
CA CYS A 53 15.12 5.51 16.20
C CYS A 53 15.91 6.78 16.53
N LYS A 54 15.37 7.98 16.28
CA LYS A 54 16.01 9.28 16.54
C LYS A 54 17.30 9.56 15.76
N HIS A 55 17.64 8.74 14.77
CA HIS A 55 18.76 8.99 13.84
C HIS A 55 18.45 10.16 12.91
N HIS A 56 19.48 10.95 12.59
CA HIS A 56 19.38 12.15 11.75
C HIS A 56 19.90 11.87 10.35
N GLU A 57 19.40 10.82 9.72
CA GLU A 57 19.71 10.54 8.32
C GLU A 57 18.49 9.90 7.67
N ALA A 58 18.04 10.52 6.58
CA ALA A 58 16.89 10.07 5.82
C ALA A 58 17.15 10.21 4.32
N VAL A 59 16.56 9.30 3.54
CA VAL A 59 16.55 9.33 2.08
C VAL A 59 15.17 9.79 1.62
N PHE A 60 15.13 10.69 0.63
CA PHE A 60 13.89 11.16 0.00
C PHE A 60 13.87 10.75 -1.46
N PHE A 61 12.74 10.24 -1.94
CA PHE A 61 12.55 9.89 -3.34
C PHE A 61 11.09 10.09 -3.74
N GLN A 62 10.85 10.30 -5.03
CA GLN A 62 9.51 10.40 -5.59
C GLN A 62 9.21 9.14 -6.38
N VAL A 63 8.10 8.47 -6.07
CA VAL A 63 7.60 7.34 -6.86
C VAL A 63 6.81 7.86 -8.05
N SER A 64 7.17 7.43 -9.24
CA SER A 64 6.40 7.68 -10.47
C SER A 64 5.60 6.44 -10.82
N PHE A 65 4.28 6.51 -10.65
CA PHE A 65 3.37 5.45 -11.06
C PHE A 65 2.84 5.75 -12.47
N ARG A 66 2.90 4.77 -13.38
CA ARG A 66 2.20 4.80 -14.66
C ARG A 66 1.07 3.77 -14.61
N SER A 67 -0.16 4.22 -14.85
CA SER A 67 -1.36 3.40 -14.92
C SER A 67 -1.40 2.52 -16.17
#